data_AF-A0A1V9FRY5-F1
#
_entry.id   AF-A0A1V9FRY5-F1
#
_cell.length_a   1.000
_cell.length_b   1.000
_cell.length_c   1.000
_cell.angle_alpha   90.00
_cell.angle_beta   90.00
_cell.angle_gamma   90.00
#
_symmetry.space_group_name_H-M   'P 1'
#
loop_
_entity.id
_entity.type
_entity.pdbx_description
1 polymer ?
#
loop_
_entity_poly.entity_id
_entity_poly.type
_entity_poly.pdbx_seq_one_letter_code
_entity_poly.pdbx_strand_id
1 'polypeptide(L)'
;MANFKFIANFRIEQPLNLFYMQRYFEQLLGDIAISIDNEKNASAAIIYELSDWLSEEEEERTAPVRNLQDWTGIYQEMLPPPHMLTDEQVYALLEALNQLLNIYNCCFVLQTTVPERVQYATIRDNFNQEVKVKTWHMGFFGLCKPGTEHKKCALGEHCQCAFYAGLFTDCIEEDLSPDEERARALQIEIQYLKKKYENDWMKYYPYHLDKDYDDEFGNPYDYGLGDEEE
;
A
#
# COMPACT_ATOMS: atom_id res chain seq x y z
N MET A 1 -25.20 -26.32 -68.39
CA MET A 1 -25.36 -26.84 -67.01
C MET A 1 -23.94 -27.01 -66.46
N ALA A 2 -23.47 -26.41 -65.39
CA ALA A 2 -24.12 -25.91 -64.19
C ALA A 2 -23.47 -24.60 -63.70
N ASN A 3 -24.31 -23.73 -63.11
CA ASN A 3 -23.94 -22.54 -62.36
C ASN A 3 -23.70 -22.95 -60.89
N PHE A 4 -22.54 -22.61 -60.32
CA PHE A 4 -22.34 -22.63 -58.86
C PHE A 4 -22.05 -21.20 -58.38
N LYS A 5 -23.07 -20.62 -57.74
CA LYS A 5 -22.97 -19.37 -56.99
C LYS A 5 -22.29 -19.66 -55.65
N PHE A 6 -21.14 -19.03 -55.42
CA PHE A 6 -20.56 -18.86 -54.09
C PHE A 6 -21.36 -17.76 -53.37
N ILE A 7 -22.01 -18.10 -52.25
CA ILE A 7 -22.57 -17.11 -51.32
C ILE A 7 -21.61 -17.04 -50.13
N ALA A 8 -20.91 -15.92 -50.02
CA ALA A 8 -20.11 -15.58 -48.86
C ALA A 8 -21.04 -15.13 -47.72
N ASN A 9 -21.11 -15.91 -46.64
CA ASN A 9 -21.65 -15.46 -45.37
C ASN A 9 -20.57 -14.66 -44.62
N PHE A 10 -20.47 -13.36 -44.91
CA PHE A 10 -19.73 -12.43 -44.07
C PHE A 10 -20.59 -12.06 -42.86
N ARG A 11 -20.16 -12.51 -41.67
CA ARG A 11 -20.77 -12.25 -40.37
C ARG A 11 -20.52 -10.78 -39.98
N ILE A 12 -21.52 -9.92 -40.13
CA ILE A 12 -21.49 -8.51 -39.68
C ILE A 12 -21.99 -8.45 -38.23
N GLU A 13 -21.29 -9.07 -37.29
CA GLU A 13 -21.64 -9.05 -35.85
C GLU A 13 -20.66 -8.24 -34.99
N GLN A 14 -19.48 -7.87 -35.51
CA GLN A 14 -18.43 -7.21 -34.73
C GLN A 14 -18.56 -5.68 -34.52
N PRO A 15 -19.06 -4.86 -35.46
CA PRO A 15 -19.00 -3.40 -35.29
C PRO A 15 -20.02 -2.85 -34.27
N LEU A 16 -21.14 -3.56 -34.08
CA LEU A 16 -22.18 -3.11 -33.15
C LEU A 16 -21.71 -3.21 -31.68
N ASN A 17 -21.04 -4.30 -31.32
CA ASN A 17 -20.61 -4.57 -29.95
C ASN A 17 -19.54 -3.56 -29.48
N LEU A 18 -18.59 -3.22 -30.34
CA LEU A 18 -17.57 -2.20 -30.08
C LEU A 18 -18.18 -0.81 -29.79
N PHE A 19 -19.20 -0.42 -30.55
CA PHE A 19 -19.84 0.89 -30.36
C PHE A 19 -20.62 0.98 -29.04
N TYR A 20 -21.37 -0.07 -28.67
CA TYR A 20 -22.07 -0.10 -27.38
C TYR A 20 -21.10 -0.12 -26.19
N MET A 21 -20.01 -0.88 -26.30
CA MET A 21 -18.97 -0.91 -25.26
C MET A 21 -18.28 0.44 -25.10
N GLN A 22 -17.99 1.14 -26.21
CA GLN A 22 -17.38 2.46 -26.15
C GLN A 22 -18.29 3.48 -25.45
N ARG A 23 -19.59 3.50 -25.77
CA ARG A 23 -20.55 4.39 -25.11
C ARG A 23 -20.71 4.08 -23.62
N TYR A 24 -20.75 2.79 -23.28
CA TYR A 24 -20.81 2.36 -21.89
C TYR A 24 -19.56 2.79 -21.12
N PHE A 25 -18.39 2.62 -21.73
CA PHE A 25 -17.12 3.04 -21.15
C PHE A 25 -17.05 4.55 -20.90
N GLU A 26 -17.49 5.36 -21.86
CA GLU A 26 -17.59 6.82 -21.71
C GLU A 26 -18.55 7.22 -20.60
N GLN A 27 -19.71 6.54 -20.50
CA GLN A 27 -20.65 6.75 -19.41
C GLN A 27 -20.03 6.42 -18.05
N LEU A 28 -19.38 5.26 -17.93
CA LEU A 28 -18.72 4.83 -16.69
C LEU A 28 -17.65 5.83 -16.23
N LEU A 29 -16.81 6.33 -17.16
CA LEU A 29 -15.84 7.37 -16.84
C LEU A 29 -16.51 8.67 -16.39
N GLY A 30 -17.63 9.03 -17.03
CA GLY A 30 -18.45 10.17 -16.61
C GLY A 30 -19.01 10.02 -15.20
N ASP A 31 -19.53 8.84 -14.86
CA ASP A 31 -20.08 8.54 -13.54
C ASP A 31 -18.98 8.59 -12.46
N ILE A 32 -17.79 8.05 -12.75
CA ILE A 32 -16.62 8.16 -11.87
C ILE A 32 -16.22 9.63 -11.66
N ALA A 33 -16.16 10.42 -12.73
CA ALA A 33 -15.81 11.84 -12.64
C ALA A 33 -16.83 12.63 -11.80
N ILE A 34 -18.12 12.36 -11.96
CA ILE A 34 -19.18 12.97 -11.14
C ILE A 34 -19.00 12.61 -9.65
N SER A 35 -18.68 11.34 -9.35
CA SER A 35 -18.40 10.89 -7.98
C SER A 35 -17.20 11.64 -7.37
N ILE A 36 -16.12 11.81 -8.14
CA ILE A 36 -14.94 12.57 -7.73
C ILE A 36 -15.29 14.03 -7.44
N ASP A 37 -16.03 14.68 -8.33
CA ASP A 37 -16.37 16.10 -8.18
C ASP A 37 -17.34 16.33 -7.02
N ASN A 38 -18.28 15.41 -6.78
CA ASN A 38 -19.16 15.47 -5.62
C ASN A 38 -18.36 15.44 -4.31
N GLU A 39 -17.40 14.53 -4.18
CA GLU A 39 -16.58 14.42 -2.97
C GLU A 39 -15.63 15.61 -2.84
N LYS A 40 -15.00 16.08 -3.91
CA LYS A 40 -14.19 17.32 -3.89
C LYS A 40 -15.00 18.50 -3.36
N ASN A 41 -16.24 18.65 -3.81
CA ASN A 41 -17.10 19.74 -3.38
C ASN A 41 -17.53 19.58 -1.91
N ALA A 42 -17.80 18.35 -1.46
CA ALA A 42 -18.12 18.05 -0.06
C ALA A 42 -16.91 18.34 0.86
N SER A 43 -15.74 17.84 0.50
CA SER A 43 -14.47 18.05 1.20
C SER A 43 -14.05 19.53 1.22
N ALA A 44 -14.23 20.28 0.13
CA ALA A 44 -13.94 21.72 0.09
C ALA A 44 -14.87 22.56 0.97
N ALA A 45 -16.08 22.06 1.25
CA ALA A 45 -17.03 22.71 2.16
C ALA A 45 -16.65 22.48 3.64
N ILE A 46 -15.78 21.51 3.94
CA ILE A 46 -15.26 21.26 5.27
C ILE A 46 -14.08 22.20 5.52
N ILE A 47 -14.24 23.11 6.49
CA ILE A 47 -13.13 23.93 6.98
C ILE A 47 -12.33 23.05 7.94
N TYR A 48 -11.15 22.61 7.52
CA TYR A 48 -10.22 21.91 8.40
C TYR A 48 -9.60 22.89 9.39
N GLU A 49 -10.20 23.01 10.57
CA GLU A 49 -9.55 23.70 11.69
C GLU A 49 -8.55 22.74 12.33
N LEU A 50 -7.32 23.22 12.59
CA LEU A 50 -6.28 22.41 13.23
C LEU A 50 -6.68 21.93 14.64
N SER A 51 -7.66 22.61 15.25
CA SER A 51 -8.29 22.21 16.51
C SER A 51 -9.11 20.92 16.42
N ASP A 52 -9.53 20.52 15.22
CA ASP A 52 -10.30 19.29 14.96
C ASP A 52 -9.40 18.13 14.51
N TRP A 53 -8.07 18.28 14.64
CA TRP A 53 -7.13 17.21 14.36
C TRP A 53 -7.33 16.06 15.35
N LEU A 54 -7.48 14.85 14.81
CA LEU A 54 -7.58 13.61 15.57
C LEU A 54 -6.26 12.86 15.49
N SER A 55 -5.89 12.11 16.53
CA SER A 55 -4.79 11.14 16.41
C SER A 55 -5.20 9.97 15.50
N GLU A 56 -4.21 9.26 14.94
CA GLU A 56 -4.48 8.10 14.08
C GLU A 56 -5.34 7.04 14.79
N GLU A 57 -5.06 6.76 16.07
CA GLU A 57 -5.80 5.81 16.89
C GLU A 57 -7.27 6.24 17.11
N GLU A 58 -7.50 7.54 17.35
CA GLU A 58 -8.84 8.06 17.56
C GLU A 58 -9.65 8.08 16.26
N GLU A 59 -9.03 8.47 15.16
CA GLU A 59 -9.65 8.44 13.84
C GLU A 59 -9.94 7.00 13.39
N GLU A 60 -9.03 6.07 13.63
CA GLU A 60 -9.25 4.64 13.36
C GLU A 60 -10.48 4.11 14.11
N ARG A 61 -10.75 4.60 15.33
CA ARG A 61 -11.92 4.18 16.12
C ARG A 61 -13.23 4.83 15.65
N THR A 62 -13.17 6.06 15.16
CA THR A 62 -14.35 6.92 14.97
C THR A 62 -14.75 7.13 13.51
N ALA A 63 -13.84 6.94 12.57
CA ALA A 63 -14.08 7.18 11.16
C ALA A 63 -15.16 6.23 10.60
N PRO A 64 -16.01 6.72 9.70
CA PRO A 64 -17.12 5.96 9.16
C PRO A 64 -16.61 4.80 8.29
N VAL A 65 -17.14 3.62 8.56
CA VAL A 65 -16.93 2.41 7.75
C VAL A 65 -18.16 2.18 6.89
N ARG A 66 -17.99 2.11 5.58
CA ARG A 66 -19.04 1.70 4.63
C ARG A 66 -18.43 0.96 3.45
N ASN A 67 -19.26 0.27 2.68
CA ASN A 67 -18.79 -0.33 1.43
C ASN A 67 -18.33 0.76 0.45
N LEU A 68 -17.23 0.54 -0.26
CA LEU A 68 -16.72 1.49 -1.25
C LEU A 68 -17.75 1.79 -2.35
N GLN A 69 -18.59 0.82 -2.68
CA GLN A 69 -19.67 1.01 -3.65
C GLN A 69 -20.73 2.01 -3.17
N ASP A 70 -21.00 2.03 -1.86
CA ASP A 70 -21.95 2.98 -1.26
C ASP A 70 -21.35 4.39 -1.16
N TRP A 71 -20.04 4.50 -0.92
CA TRP A 71 -19.34 5.77 -0.94
C TRP A 71 -19.34 6.40 -2.33
N THR A 72 -18.99 5.61 -3.34
CA THR A 72 -18.72 6.13 -4.68
C THR A 72 -19.96 6.16 -5.58
N GLY A 73 -20.98 5.34 -5.27
CA GLY A 73 -22.11 5.06 -6.14
C GLY A 73 -21.77 4.15 -7.33
N ILE A 74 -20.52 3.69 -7.45
CA ILE A 74 -20.06 2.79 -8.51
C ILE A 74 -20.08 1.36 -7.97
N TYR A 75 -20.75 0.46 -8.67
CA TYR A 75 -20.85 -0.94 -8.26
C TYR A 75 -19.82 -1.80 -8.99
N GLN A 76 -19.37 -2.88 -8.34
CA GLN A 76 -18.40 -3.81 -8.91
C GLN A 76 -18.86 -4.38 -10.26
N GLU A 77 -20.16 -4.64 -10.41
CA GLU A 77 -20.78 -5.14 -11.63
C GLU A 77 -20.77 -4.12 -12.77
N MET A 78 -20.63 -2.82 -12.45
CA MET A 78 -20.44 -1.76 -13.44
C MET A 78 -19.00 -1.69 -13.96
N LEU A 79 -18.06 -2.41 -13.36
CA LEU A 79 -16.68 -2.46 -13.82
C LEU A 79 -16.52 -3.63 -14.82
N PRO A 80 -16.31 -3.33 -16.12
CA PRO A 80 -16.24 -4.37 -17.15
C PRO A 80 -15.06 -5.32 -16.92
N PRO A 81 -15.21 -6.63 -17.14
CA PRO A 81 -14.11 -7.58 -17.05
C PRO A 81 -12.90 -7.15 -17.91
N PRO A 82 -11.65 -7.35 -17.44
CA PRO A 82 -10.47 -6.87 -18.16
C PRO A 82 -10.42 -7.34 -19.62
N HIS A 83 -10.77 -8.61 -19.89
CA HIS A 83 -10.71 -9.19 -21.24
C HIS A 83 -11.68 -8.53 -22.26
N MET A 84 -12.62 -7.71 -21.80
CA MET A 84 -13.54 -6.96 -22.67
C MET A 84 -12.98 -5.57 -23.06
N LEU A 85 -11.88 -5.15 -22.46
CA LEU A 85 -11.29 -3.82 -22.62
C LEU A 85 -9.98 -3.86 -23.42
N THR A 86 -9.78 -2.84 -24.27
CA THR A 86 -8.47 -2.57 -24.88
C THR A 86 -7.46 -2.10 -23.83
N ASP A 87 -6.17 -2.14 -24.15
CA ASP A 87 -5.13 -1.68 -23.22
C ASP A 87 -5.29 -0.19 -22.88
N GLU A 88 -5.69 0.63 -23.85
CA GLU A 88 -5.96 2.07 -23.64
C GLU A 88 -7.16 2.29 -22.71
N GLN A 89 -8.22 1.49 -22.86
CA GLN A 89 -9.39 1.55 -21.99
C GLN A 89 -9.07 1.09 -20.57
N VAL A 90 -8.27 0.02 -20.42
CA VAL A 90 -7.78 -0.42 -19.10
C VAL A 90 -6.98 0.69 -18.44
N TYR A 91 -6.05 1.32 -19.17
CA TYR A 91 -5.24 2.40 -18.65
C TYR A 91 -6.10 3.58 -18.18
N ALA A 92 -7.00 4.07 -19.03
CA ALA A 92 -7.86 5.21 -18.69
C ALA A 92 -8.79 4.92 -17.50
N LEU A 93 -9.33 3.70 -17.40
CA LEU A 93 -10.18 3.31 -16.28
C LEU A 93 -9.37 3.13 -14.98
N LEU A 94 -8.17 2.56 -15.07
CA LEU A 94 -7.27 2.44 -13.93
C LEU A 94 -6.87 3.82 -13.40
N GLU A 95 -6.55 4.77 -14.29
CA GLU A 95 -6.25 6.15 -13.91
C GLU A 95 -7.43 6.82 -13.21
N ALA A 96 -8.64 6.70 -13.78
CA ALA A 96 -9.86 7.25 -13.18
C ALA A 96 -10.18 6.63 -11.81
N LEU A 97 -10.02 5.31 -11.67
CA LEU A 97 -10.23 4.61 -10.40
C LEU A 97 -9.19 5.00 -9.35
N ASN A 98 -7.92 5.18 -9.73
CA ASN A 98 -6.90 5.67 -8.80
C ASN A 98 -7.21 7.10 -8.32
N GLN A 99 -7.69 7.97 -9.19
CA GLN A 99 -8.13 9.31 -8.81
C GLN A 99 -9.35 9.27 -7.87
N LEU A 100 -10.31 8.39 -8.16
CA LEU A 100 -11.46 8.14 -7.29
C LEU A 100 -11.03 7.67 -5.90
N LEU A 101 -10.20 6.64 -5.83
CA LEU A 101 -9.67 6.11 -4.59
C LEU A 101 -8.89 7.17 -3.79
N ASN A 102 -8.11 8.01 -4.47
CA ASN A 102 -7.36 9.09 -3.83
C ASN A 102 -8.27 10.18 -3.24
N ILE A 103 -9.39 10.54 -3.88
CA ILE A 103 -10.28 11.58 -3.32
C ILE A 103 -10.98 11.10 -2.05
N TYR A 104 -11.27 9.80 -1.93
CA TYR A 104 -11.78 9.17 -0.71
C TYR A 104 -10.66 8.77 0.26
N ASN A 105 -9.44 9.27 0.07
CA ASN A 105 -8.28 9.01 0.91
C ASN A 105 -8.02 7.50 1.15
N CYS A 106 -8.28 6.68 0.14
CA CYS A 106 -8.17 5.22 0.15
C CYS A 106 -7.17 4.78 -0.92
N CYS A 107 -5.88 4.98 -0.67
CA CYS A 107 -4.86 4.85 -1.71
C CYS A 107 -4.64 3.39 -2.14
N PHE A 108 -4.63 3.16 -3.46
CA PHE A 108 -4.18 1.91 -4.05
C PHE A 108 -2.66 1.97 -4.25
N VAL A 109 -1.92 1.36 -3.35
CA VAL A 109 -0.45 1.39 -3.34
C VAL A 109 0.10 0.02 -3.68
N LEU A 110 1.03 -0.02 -4.63
CA LEU A 110 1.79 -1.21 -4.98
C LEU A 110 3.28 -0.94 -4.82
N GLN A 111 3.99 -1.89 -4.22
CA GLN A 111 5.43 -1.80 -3.94
C GLN A 111 6.30 -2.43 -5.04
N THR A 112 5.68 -3.15 -5.98
CA THR A 112 6.35 -3.81 -7.11
C THR A 112 5.70 -3.38 -8.42
N THR A 113 6.42 -3.49 -9.54
CA THR A 113 5.84 -3.29 -10.86
C THR A 113 4.82 -4.40 -11.16
N VAL A 114 3.57 -4.00 -11.39
CA VAL A 114 2.46 -4.90 -11.71
C VAL A 114 1.84 -4.42 -13.03
N PRO A 115 1.53 -5.31 -13.99
CA PRO A 115 0.87 -4.92 -15.24
C PRO A 115 -0.48 -4.24 -14.97
N GLU A 116 -0.80 -3.18 -15.70
CA GLU A 116 -2.00 -2.35 -15.51
C GLU A 116 -3.29 -3.18 -15.54
N ARG A 117 -3.34 -4.17 -16.42
CA ARG A 117 -4.47 -5.10 -16.52
C ARG A 117 -4.68 -5.94 -15.26
N VAL A 118 -3.59 -6.31 -14.57
CA VAL A 118 -3.64 -7.02 -13.28
C VAL A 118 -4.01 -6.05 -12.15
N GLN A 119 -3.51 -4.82 -12.18
CA GLN A 119 -3.90 -3.79 -11.22
C GLN A 119 -5.41 -3.52 -11.29
N TYR A 120 -5.92 -3.29 -12.49
CA TYR A 120 -7.35 -3.08 -12.75
C TYR A 120 -8.19 -4.28 -12.29
N ALA A 121 -7.79 -5.50 -12.65
CA ALA A 121 -8.48 -6.72 -12.21
C ALA A 121 -8.54 -6.82 -10.68
N THR A 122 -7.44 -6.48 -10.00
CA THR A 122 -7.33 -6.51 -8.53
C THR A 122 -8.26 -5.49 -7.88
N ILE A 123 -8.30 -4.25 -8.39
CA ILE A 123 -9.22 -3.21 -7.91
C ILE A 123 -10.66 -3.68 -8.11
N ARG A 124 -10.99 -4.15 -9.31
CA ARG A 124 -12.33 -4.64 -9.63
C ARG A 124 -12.76 -5.78 -8.70
N ASP A 125 -11.93 -6.79 -8.47
CA ASP A 125 -12.30 -7.99 -7.71
C ASP A 125 -12.47 -7.72 -6.20
N ASN A 126 -11.86 -6.63 -5.71
CA ASN A 126 -11.95 -6.16 -4.32
C ASN A 126 -12.76 -4.87 -4.19
N PHE A 127 -13.45 -4.42 -5.24
CA PHE A 127 -14.17 -3.14 -5.20
C PHE A 127 -15.33 -3.16 -4.19
N ASN A 128 -15.86 -4.35 -3.90
CA ASN A 128 -16.93 -4.57 -2.93
C ASN A 128 -16.45 -4.69 -1.47
N GLN A 129 -15.34 -4.04 -1.11
CA GLN A 129 -14.81 -4.06 0.25
C GLN A 129 -15.38 -2.92 1.12
N GLU A 130 -15.37 -3.13 2.43
CA GLU A 130 -15.60 -2.07 3.40
C GLU A 130 -14.34 -1.21 3.51
N VAL A 131 -14.52 0.11 3.38
CA VAL A 131 -13.44 1.08 3.51
C VAL A 131 -13.78 2.07 4.62
N LYS A 132 -12.75 2.43 5.37
CA LYS A 132 -12.79 3.47 6.38
C LYS A 132 -12.23 4.74 5.75
N VAL A 133 -13.10 5.70 5.49
CA VAL A 133 -12.69 6.99 4.91
C VAL A 133 -12.26 7.88 6.07
N LYS A 134 -10.96 8.15 6.13
CA LYS A 134 -10.32 8.97 7.14
C LYS A 134 -10.14 10.39 6.62
N THR A 135 -10.24 11.35 7.51
CA THR A 135 -10.15 12.78 7.22
C THR A 135 -8.70 13.26 7.27
N TRP A 136 -7.93 12.80 8.26
CA TRP A 136 -6.58 13.30 8.54
C TRP A 136 -5.48 12.33 8.13
N HIS A 137 -5.70 11.02 8.27
CA HIS A 137 -4.70 9.99 7.95
C HIS A 137 -5.07 9.23 6.69
N MET A 138 -4.08 8.71 5.99
CA MET A 138 -4.30 7.95 4.76
C MET A 138 -4.86 6.56 5.05
N GLY A 139 -5.90 6.17 4.32
CA GLY A 139 -6.38 4.80 4.24
C GLY A 139 -5.74 4.06 3.07
N PHE A 140 -5.72 2.73 3.14
CA PHE A 140 -5.18 1.88 2.06
C PHE A 140 -6.26 0.96 1.51
N PHE A 141 -6.27 0.80 0.18
CA PHE A 141 -7.15 -0.13 -0.49
C PHE A 141 -6.70 -1.58 -0.23
N GLY A 142 -7.61 -2.42 0.24
CA GLY A 142 -7.34 -3.83 0.52
C GLY A 142 -7.13 -4.62 -0.77
N LEU A 143 -5.92 -5.17 -0.93
CA LEU A 143 -5.53 -5.99 -2.09
C LEU A 143 -5.82 -7.49 -1.90
N CYS A 144 -5.88 -7.93 -0.64
CA CYS A 144 -6.05 -9.32 -0.25
C CYS A 144 -7.18 -9.44 0.77
N LYS A 145 -8.02 -10.47 0.62
CA LYS A 145 -9.08 -10.76 1.58
C LYS A 145 -8.51 -11.58 2.74
N PRO A 146 -9.02 -11.40 3.98
CA PRO A 146 -8.65 -12.26 5.10
C PRO A 146 -8.86 -13.74 4.74
N GLY A 147 -7.89 -14.59 5.08
CA GLY A 147 -7.92 -16.02 4.76
C GLY A 147 -7.48 -16.38 3.33
N THR A 148 -7.08 -15.40 2.51
CA THR A 148 -6.47 -15.70 1.20
C THR A 148 -5.12 -16.36 1.40
N GLU A 149 -4.92 -17.55 0.85
CA GLU A 149 -3.63 -18.22 0.90
C GLU A 149 -2.56 -17.45 0.11
N HIS A 150 -1.31 -17.64 0.54
CA HIS A 150 -0.14 -17.08 -0.12
C HIS A 150 -0.10 -17.38 -1.62
N LYS A 151 0.20 -16.36 -2.46
CA LYS A 151 0.17 -16.41 -3.93
C LYS A 151 -1.20 -16.69 -4.58
N LYS A 152 -2.28 -16.81 -3.80
CA LYS A 152 -3.64 -17.03 -4.32
C LYS A 152 -4.50 -15.76 -4.33
N CYS A 153 -3.92 -14.59 -4.09
CA CYS A 153 -4.65 -13.32 -4.19
C CYS A 153 -4.82 -12.87 -5.65
N ALA A 154 -5.63 -11.82 -5.88
CA ALA A 154 -5.95 -11.31 -7.21
C ALA A 154 -4.73 -10.81 -8.01
N LEU A 155 -3.63 -10.48 -7.32
CA LEU A 155 -2.35 -10.12 -7.94
C LEU A 155 -1.63 -11.33 -8.56
N GLY A 156 -2.00 -12.56 -8.20
CA GLY A 156 -1.42 -13.80 -8.73
C GLY A 156 0.09 -13.88 -8.51
N GLU A 157 0.84 -13.99 -9.60
CA GLU A 157 2.31 -14.02 -9.59
C GLU A 157 2.94 -12.73 -9.07
N HIS A 158 2.20 -11.62 -9.11
CA HIS A 158 2.62 -10.31 -8.59
C HIS A 158 2.21 -10.10 -7.11
N CYS A 159 1.91 -11.18 -6.38
CA CYS A 159 1.54 -11.11 -4.97
C CYS A 159 2.65 -10.46 -4.12
N GLN A 160 2.34 -9.33 -3.49
CA GLN A 160 3.29 -8.59 -2.66
C GLN A 160 3.59 -9.31 -1.35
N CYS A 161 2.60 -9.98 -0.74
CA CYS A 161 2.84 -10.83 0.42
C CYS A 161 3.88 -11.92 0.10
N ALA A 162 3.90 -12.42 -1.13
CA ALA A 162 4.91 -13.37 -1.59
C ALA A 162 6.29 -12.76 -1.80
N PHE A 163 6.33 -11.55 -2.35
CA PHE A 163 7.56 -10.80 -2.47
C PHE A 163 8.19 -10.53 -1.10
N TYR A 164 7.42 -10.00 -0.14
CA TYR A 164 7.92 -9.64 1.18
C TYR A 164 8.22 -10.83 2.07
N ALA A 165 7.38 -11.86 2.08
CA ALA A 165 7.72 -13.09 2.81
C ALA A 165 9.04 -13.66 2.29
N GLY A 166 9.27 -13.64 0.97
CA GLY A 166 10.53 -14.01 0.35
C GLY A 166 11.70 -13.12 0.80
N LEU A 167 11.54 -11.81 0.68
CA LEU A 167 12.56 -10.81 1.04
C LEU A 167 12.99 -10.90 2.51
N PHE A 168 12.03 -11.17 3.39
CA PHE A 168 12.24 -11.28 4.83
C PHE A 168 12.42 -12.72 5.32
N THR A 169 12.49 -13.73 4.44
CA THR A 169 12.72 -15.13 4.87
C THR A 169 14.01 -15.27 5.68
N ASP A 170 15.03 -14.48 5.33
CA ASP A 170 16.32 -14.43 6.01
C ASP A 170 16.41 -13.31 7.06
N CYS A 171 15.39 -12.44 7.12
CA CYS A 171 15.24 -11.47 8.20
C CYS A 171 14.53 -12.19 9.34
N ILE A 172 15.34 -12.81 10.19
CA ILE A 172 14.88 -13.53 11.36
C ILE A 172 14.07 -12.53 12.22
N GLU A 173 12.76 -12.74 12.34
CA GLU A 173 12.01 -12.31 13.51
C GLU A 173 12.54 -13.13 14.70
N GLU A 174 13.73 -12.77 15.15
CA GLU A 174 14.27 -13.25 16.40
C GLU A 174 13.46 -12.51 17.46
N ASP A 175 12.56 -13.23 18.15
CA ASP A 175 11.99 -12.80 19.43
C ASP A 175 13.14 -12.73 20.43
N LEU A 176 13.92 -11.66 20.34
CA LEU A 176 14.95 -11.34 21.30
C LEU A 176 14.25 -10.89 22.57
N SER A 177 14.67 -11.44 23.70
CA SER A 177 14.33 -10.84 24.98
C SER A 177 14.82 -9.38 25.03
N PRO A 178 14.25 -8.52 25.89
CA PRO A 178 14.71 -7.13 26.02
C PRO A 178 16.23 -6.99 26.24
N ASP A 179 16.85 -7.96 26.91
CA ASP A 179 18.29 -7.99 27.15
C ASP A 179 19.08 -8.35 25.88
N GLU A 180 18.56 -9.25 25.04
CA GLU A 180 19.17 -9.63 23.77
C GLU A 180 18.99 -8.54 22.70
N GLU A 181 17.85 -7.86 22.66
CA GLU A 181 17.63 -6.67 21.81
C GLU A 181 18.64 -5.58 22.16
N ARG A 182 18.81 -5.33 23.47
CA ARG A 182 19.77 -4.36 23.97
C ARG A 182 21.20 -4.74 23.60
N ALA A 183 21.60 -6.00 23.79
CA ALA A 183 22.93 -6.48 23.42
C ALA A 183 23.19 -6.33 21.91
N ARG A 184 22.18 -6.57 21.07
CA ARG A 184 22.30 -6.39 19.61
C ARG A 184 22.43 -4.92 19.22
N ALA A 185 21.61 -4.05 19.80
CA ALA A 185 21.70 -2.60 19.58
C ALA A 185 23.07 -2.07 19.98
N LEU A 186 23.59 -2.56 21.10
CA LEU A 186 24.92 -2.26 21.63
C LEU A 186 26.03 -2.67 20.67
N GLN A 187 25.96 -3.88 20.11
CA GLN A 187 26.91 -4.36 19.11
C GLN A 187 26.91 -3.48 17.84
N ILE A 188 25.74 -3.06 17.38
CA ILE A 188 25.61 -2.17 16.21
C ILE A 188 26.24 -0.81 16.50
N GLU A 189 26.00 -0.26 17.69
CA GLU A 189 26.57 1.01 18.13
C GLU A 189 28.11 0.94 18.22
N ILE A 190 28.64 -0.13 18.84
CA ILE A 190 30.08 -0.41 18.91
C ILE A 190 30.69 -0.51 17.51
N GLN A 191 30.05 -1.24 16.59
CA GLN A 191 30.54 -1.36 15.21
C GLN A 191 30.57 -0.02 14.49
N TYR A 192 29.55 0.81 14.67
CA TYR A 192 29.50 2.14 14.09
C TYR A 192 30.62 3.04 14.65
N LEU A 193 30.84 3.00 15.96
CA LEU A 193 31.90 3.76 16.61
C LEU A 193 33.30 3.29 16.17
N LYS A 194 33.54 1.98 16.12
CA LYS A 194 34.78 1.39 15.58
C LYS A 194 35.05 1.84 14.14
N LYS A 195 34.01 1.89 13.31
CA LYS A 195 34.14 2.35 11.92
C LYS A 195 34.43 3.85 11.83
N LYS A 196 33.87 4.66 12.72
CA LYS A 196 33.96 6.12 12.67
C LYS A 196 35.23 6.68 13.33
N TYR A 197 35.68 6.05 14.41
CA TYR A 197 36.76 6.54 15.27
C TYR A 197 37.95 5.59 15.36
N GLU A 198 37.92 4.47 14.61
CA GLU A 198 39.00 3.49 14.49
C GLU A 198 39.54 3.04 15.85
N ASN A 199 40.76 3.42 16.23
CA ASN A 199 41.40 3.00 17.48
C ASN A 199 40.94 3.79 18.71
N ASP A 200 40.31 4.96 18.52
CA ASP A 200 39.86 5.87 19.58
C ASP A 200 38.37 5.71 19.91
N TRP A 201 37.68 4.75 19.29
CA TRP A 201 36.23 4.55 19.43
C TRP A 201 35.76 4.37 20.87
N MET A 202 36.60 3.77 21.71
CA MET A 202 36.38 3.58 23.15
C MET A 202 36.09 4.91 23.86
N LYS A 203 36.76 6.02 23.50
CA LYS A 203 36.52 7.34 24.14
C LYS A 203 35.11 7.87 23.94
N TYR A 204 34.41 7.39 22.91
CA TYR A 204 33.09 7.88 22.51
C TYR A 204 31.97 6.90 22.85
N TYR A 205 32.31 5.77 23.47
CA TYR A 205 31.35 4.78 23.88
C TYR A 205 30.73 5.18 25.23
N PRO A 206 29.39 5.32 25.34
CA PRO A 206 28.75 5.74 26.57
C PRO A 206 28.66 4.60 27.60
N TYR A 207 29.78 4.30 28.27
CA TYR A 207 29.91 3.24 29.29
C TYR A 207 28.92 3.36 30.46
N HIS A 208 28.39 4.55 30.71
CA HIS A 208 27.45 4.84 31.81
C HIS A 208 26.07 4.18 31.64
N LEU A 209 25.79 3.55 30.50
CA LEU A 209 24.54 2.85 30.27
C LEU A 209 24.63 1.36 30.65
N ASP A 210 25.81 0.75 30.68
CA ASP A 210 25.97 -0.68 30.98
C ASP A 210 26.72 -0.87 32.30
N LYS A 211 26.02 -1.36 33.32
CA LYS A 211 26.54 -1.45 34.70
C LYS A 211 27.54 -2.58 34.88
N ASP A 212 27.56 -3.51 33.93
CA ASP A 212 28.37 -4.73 33.95
C ASP A 212 29.50 -4.70 32.90
N TYR A 213 29.69 -3.56 32.21
CA TYR A 213 30.71 -3.44 31.16
C TYR A 213 32.04 -3.00 31.75
N ASP A 214 32.79 -3.98 32.26
CA ASP A 214 34.21 -3.80 32.55
C ASP A 214 35.01 -3.57 31.26
N ASP A 215 36.14 -2.88 31.35
CA ASP A 215 37.03 -2.63 30.21
C ASP A 215 37.57 -3.93 29.58
N GLU A 216 38.41 -3.82 28.53
CA GLU A 216 38.98 -4.99 27.82
C GLU A 216 39.79 -5.94 28.73
N PHE A 217 40.05 -5.54 29.98
CA PHE A 217 40.81 -6.26 31.00
C PHE A 217 39.99 -6.62 32.25
N GLY A 218 38.68 -6.39 32.25
CA GLY A 218 37.83 -6.72 33.40
C GLY A 218 37.96 -5.72 34.56
N ASN A 219 38.42 -4.49 34.31
CA ASN A 219 38.48 -3.44 35.32
C ASN A 219 37.37 -2.39 35.08
N PRO A 220 36.80 -1.82 36.16
CA PRO A 220 36.01 -0.60 36.05
C PRO A 220 36.90 0.49 35.45
N TYR A 221 36.45 1.14 34.38
CA TYR A 221 37.23 2.16 33.70
C TYR A 221 37.47 3.36 34.64
N ASP A 222 38.72 3.55 35.08
CA ASP A 222 39.12 4.70 35.89
C ASP A 222 39.13 5.95 35.00
N TYR A 223 38.18 6.85 35.24
CA TYR A 223 37.98 8.07 34.45
C TYR A 223 39.08 9.11 34.66
N GLY A 224 40.04 8.89 35.57
CA GLY A 224 41.00 9.94 35.94
C GLY A 224 40.32 11.20 36.49
N LEU A 225 39.03 11.11 36.80
CA LEU A 225 38.31 12.01 37.68
C LEU A 225 38.69 11.57 39.09
N GLY A 226 39.94 11.86 39.45
CA GLY A 226 40.41 11.65 40.81
C GLY A 226 39.44 12.34 41.77
N ASP A 227 39.19 11.68 42.89
CA ASP A 227 38.59 12.30 44.06
C ASP A 227 39.37 13.60 44.35
N GLU A 228 38.82 14.74 43.90
CA GLU A 228 39.22 16.03 44.45
C GLU A 228 38.73 16.02 45.89
N GLU A 229 39.64 15.64 46.77
CA GLU A 229 39.52 15.59 48.23
C GLU A 229 38.82 16.86 48.77
N GLU A 230 37.86 16.62 49.67
CA GLU A 230 37.26 17.60 50.59
C GLU A 230 38.28 18.24 51.54
#